data_AF-A0A522ST11-F1
#
_entry.id   AF-A0A522ST11-F1
#
_cell.length_a   1.000
_cell.length_b   1.000
_cell.length_c   1.000
_cell.angle_alpha   90.00
_cell.angle_beta   90.00
_cell.angle_gamma   90.00
#
_symmetry.space_group_name_H-M   'P 1'
#
loop_
_entity.id
_entity.type
_entity.pdbx_description
1 polymer ?
#
loop_
_entity_poly.entity_id
_entity_poly.type
_entity_poly.pdbx_seq_one_letter_code
_entity_poly.pdbx_strand_id
1 'polypeptide(L)'
;MTSLPNDTCALSPAAAGRWQRAMLMAVTLATLGLGGCAQLRDRHAAVVVTPSAAPAAAATSTDASREPSLAAIGDRLQSGHYAEGEKALRRILERRPGDRAARAMLRQLTADPRQELGERWRAHVVQPGDSYSTLAARYLGDPNLFLILARYNGSTNPSLLRVGETLHMPLSAAANAAPAVSAATTLPTAVVRSAEPPAAAARRLQDESVSLLGQGHQQQALARLDQALSIDPSLKPTGTGAVALRKQLLDSYHERAIVLYRDQQLDQAIALWDRILAIAPDYEPAIVYRTRARELKQRLKQY
;
A
#
# COMPACT_ATOMS: atom_id res chain seq x y z
N MET A 1 -50.39 -14.85 42.60
CA MET A 1 -50.41 -13.37 42.72
C MET A 1 -49.37 -12.99 43.75
N THR A 2 -48.69 -11.83 43.58
CA THR A 2 -47.92 -11.06 44.59
C THR A 2 -46.79 -11.77 45.37
N SER A 3 -45.66 -11.13 45.71
CA SER A 3 -45.04 -9.86 45.30
C SER A 3 -43.58 -9.88 45.77
N LEU A 4 -42.72 -9.03 45.21
CA LEU A 4 -41.49 -8.60 45.88
C LEU A 4 -41.81 -7.91 47.21
N PRO A 5 -40.80 -7.75 48.09
CA PRO A 5 -40.31 -6.37 48.22
C PRO A 5 -38.77 -6.23 48.17
N ASN A 6 -38.34 -5.05 47.72
CA ASN A 6 -37.05 -4.48 48.06
C ASN A 6 -36.98 -4.26 49.60
N ASP A 7 -35.78 -4.02 50.15
CA ASP A 7 -35.45 -2.64 50.52
C ASP A 7 -33.97 -2.46 50.88
N THR A 8 -33.46 -1.28 50.53
CA THR A 8 -32.09 -0.83 50.74
C THR A 8 -31.81 -0.51 52.21
N CYS A 9 -30.66 -0.93 52.73
CA CYS A 9 -30.15 -0.50 54.03
C CYS A 9 -28.90 0.39 53.86
N ALA A 10 -28.63 1.24 54.85
CA ALA A 10 -27.85 2.47 54.69
C ALA A 10 -26.36 2.40 55.16
N LEU A 11 -25.61 3.46 54.81
CA LEU A 11 -24.64 4.23 55.62
C LEU A 11 -24.20 3.63 56.99
N SER A 12 -22.95 3.70 57.49
CA SER A 12 -21.79 4.61 57.27
C SER A 12 -20.57 4.03 58.05
N PRO A 13 -19.71 4.79 58.78
CA PRO A 13 -18.60 5.67 58.36
C PRO A 13 -17.24 5.31 59.04
N ALA A 14 -16.12 6.02 58.73
CA ALA A 14 -15.03 6.25 59.71
C ALA A 14 -14.02 7.35 59.32
N ALA A 15 -13.48 8.03 60.35
CA ALA A 15 -12.26 8.88 60.41
C ALA A 15 -12.17 10.10 59.44
N ALA A 16 -12.48 11.34 59.87
CA ALA A 16 -11.72 12.22 60.79
C ALA A 16 -10.38 12.75 60.20
N GLY A 17 -10.03 14.04 60.26
CA GLY A 17 -10.70 15.20 60.87
C GLY A 17 -9.73 16.03 61.72
N ARG A 18 -9.92 17.37 61.72
CA ARG A 18 -9.09 18.41 62.42
C ARG A 18 -7.77 18.70 61.66
N TRP A 19 -7.18 19.90 61.69
CA TRP A 19 -7.31 21.02 62.65
C TRP A 19 -7.33 22.40 61.97
N GLN A 20 -8.32 23.24 62.31
CA GLN A 20 -8.26 24.69 62.13
C GLN A 20 -7.65 25.34 63.38
N ARG A 21 -6.84 26.41 63.20
CA ARG A 21 -6.55 27.49 64.18
C ARG A 21 -6.30 28.76 63.33
N ALA A 22 -7.08 29.86 63.38
CA ALA A 22 -7.38 30.77 64.51
C ALA A 22 -6.07 31.41 65.05
N MET A 23 -5.85 32.72 65.16
CA MET A 23 -6.66 33.94 65.45
C MET A 23 -6.03 35.19 64.75
N LEU A 24 -6.67 36.32 64.38
CA LEU A 24 -7.53 37.34 65.07
C LEU A 24 -6.73 38.51 65.71
N MET A 25 -7.05 39.78 65.37
CA MET A 25 -6.66 41.14 65.90
C MET A 25 -6.16 42.10 64.76
N ALA A 26 -6.34 43.43 64.75
CA ALA A 26 -7.30 44.38 65.37
C ALA A 26 -7.14 45.82 64.77
N VAL A 27 -8.22 46.63 64.70
CA VAL A 27 -8.32 48.10 65.06
C VAL A 27 -7.30 49.14 64.48
N THR A 28 -7.61 50.33 63.90
CA THR A 28 -8.83 51.09 63.47
C THR A 28 -8.47 52.41 62.69
N LEU A 29 -9.41 52.96 61.89
CA LEU A 29 -9.56 54.40 61.44
C LEU A 29 -8.46 55.07 60.57
N ALA A 30 -8.70 56.05 59.67
CA ALA A 30 -9.93 56.63 59.07
C ALA A 30 -9.63 57.53 57.84
N THR A 31 -10.56 57.57 56.85
CA THR A 31 -10.95 58.71 55.94
C THR A 31 -9.87 59.46 55.10
N LEU A 32 -10.12 60.03 53.90
CA LEU A 32 -11.34 60.36 53.13
C LEU A 32 -10.95 60.58 51.64
N GLY A 33 -11.84 60.30 50.67
CA GLY A 33 -11.60 60.63 49.25
C GLY A 33 -12.71 60.15 48.30
N LEU A 34 -13.34 61.06 47.56
CA LEU A 34 -14.53 60.81 46.73
C LEU A 34 -14.21 60.22 45.34
N GLY A 35 -15.02 59.29 44.84
CA GLY A 35 -15.02 58.93 43.40
C GLY A 35 -15.78 57.65 43.00
N GLY A 36 -16.98 57.81 42.42
CA GLY A 36 -17.58 56.89 41.43
C GLY A 36 -18.01 55.47 41.86
N CYS A 37 -19.32 55.24 41.96
CA CYS A 37 -19.90 53.89 42.02
C CYS A 37 -20.34 53.39 40.63
N ALA A 38 -19.88 52.20 40.20
CA ALA A 38 -20.74 51.05 39.82
C ALA A 38 -20.01 49.99 38.95
N GLN A 39 -20.07 48.74 39.42
CA GLN A 39 -20.01 47.47 38.68
C GLN A 39 -18.86 47.14 37.67
N LEU A 40 -17.75 46.66 38.25
CA LEU A 40 -17.22 45.28 38.03
C LEU A 40 -17.10 44.70 36.60
N ARG A 41 -15.86 44.58 36.12
CA ARG A 41 -15.19 43.25 36.05
C ARG A 41 -13.67 43.39 36.10
N ASP A 42 -13.02 42.53 36.87
CA ASP A 42 -11.66 42.74 37.36
C ASP A 42 -10.53 42.54 36.34
N ARG A 43 -9.45 43.31 36.56
CA ARG A 43 -8.09 43.02 36.09
C ARG A 43 -7.34 42.32 37.23
N HIS A 44 -6.38 41.46 36.93
CA HIS A 44 -5.15 41.42 37.74
C HIS A 44 -3.90 41.16 36.89
N ALA A 45 -2.79 41.72 37.36
CA ALA A 45 -1.52 41.88 36.66
C ALA A 45 -0.82 40.52 36.42
N ALA A 46 -0.36 40.26 35.19
CA ALA A 46 1.01 40.54 34.73
C ALA A 46 2.11 39.67 35.39
N VAL A 47 2.17 38.40 34.97
CA VAL A 47 3.47 37.74 34.78
C VAL A 47 3.99 38.20 33.42
N VAL A 48 5.20 38.73 33.36
CA VAL A 48 5.86 39.10 32.09
C VAL A 48 6.36 37.82 31.42
N VAL A 49 5.43 37.09 30.79
CA VAL A 49 5.76 36.16 29.72
C VAL A 49 5.80 37.00 28.45
N THR A 50 6.98 37.08 27.83
CA THR A 50 7.13 37.63 26.49
C THR A 50 6.14 36.95 25.56
N PRO A 51 5.25 37.68 24.85
CA PRO A 51 4.62 37.10 23.69
C PRO A 51 5.74 36.81 22.71
N SER A 52 6.12 35.54 22.59
CA SER A 52 6.84 35.07 21.41
C SER A 52 5.98 35.51 20.24
N ALA A 53 6.49 36.47 19.45
CA ALA A 53 5.82 36.87 18.23
C ALA A 53 5.71 35.61 17.39
N ALA A 54 4.51 35.03 17.33
CA ALA A 54 4.22 33.95 16.41
C ALA A 54 4.71 34.46 15.04
N PRO A 55 5.68 33.80 14.40
CA PRO A 55 6.21 34.30 13.14
C PRO A 55 5.02 34.46 12.21
N ALA A 56 4.77 35.71 11.81
CA ALA A 56 3.62 36.10 10.99
C ALA A 56 3.51 35.08 9.87
N ALA A 57 2.34 34.43 9.78
CA ALA A 57 2.18 33.16 9.09
C ALA A 57 3.03 33.13 7.82
N ALA A 58 4.15 32.42 7.91
CA ALA A 58 4.75 31.82 6.75
C ALA A 58 3.70 30.82 6.29
N ALA A 59 2.76 31.32 5.48
CA ALA A 59 2.04 30.54 4.53
C ALA A 59 3.13 29.80 3.78
N THR A 60 3.37 28.58 4.20
CA THR A 60 4.20 27.64 3.48
C THR A 60 3.46 27.49 2.17
N SER A 61 3.94 28.23 1.17
CA SER A 61 3.62 28.10 -0.24
C SER A 61 4.16 26.75 -0.68
N THR A 62 3.50 25.71 -0.16
CA THR A 62 3.88 24.32 -0.24
C THR A 62 3.53 23.89 -1.64
N ASP A 63 4.53 24.00 -2.51
CA ASP A 63 4.63 23.24 -3.73
C ASP A 63 3.52 23.45 -4.77
N ALA A 64 3.35 24.71 -5.20
CA ALA A 64 3.04 24.99 -6.61
C ALA A 64 4.25 24.74 -7.54
N SER A 65 5.44 24.45 -6.98
CA SER A 65 6.72 24.45 -7.69
C SER A 65 7.55 23.17 -7.57
N ARG A 66 7.19 22.18 -6.73
CA ARG A 66 7.84 20.86 -6.83
C ARG A 66 7.37 20.17 -8.09
N GLU A 67 8.34 19.81 -8.92
CA GLU A 67 8.09 18.90 -10.01
C GLU A 67 7.64 17.54 -9.47
N PRO A 68 6.63 16.90 -10.09
CA PRO A 68 6.35 15.51 -9.78
C PRO A 68 7.61 14.68 -10.08
N SER A 69 8.04 13.88 -9.12
CA SER A 69 9.17 12.96 -9.31
C SER A 69 8.85 11.93 -10.40
N LEU A 70 9.86 11.29 -10.98
CA LEU A 70 9.65 10.22 -11.96
C LEU A 70 8.78 9.07 -11.39
N ALA A 71 8.88 8.80 -10.08
CA ALA A 71 7.99 7.87 -9.38
C ALA A 71 6.53 8.36 -9.40
N ALA A 72 6.26 9.61 -8.99
CA ALA A 72 4.92 10.19 -8.99
C ALA A 72 4.30 10.31 -10.41
N ILE A 73 5.14 10.46 -11.44
CA ILE A 73 4.71 10.35 -12.84
C ILE A 73 4.34 8.89 -13.16
N GLY A 74 5.13 7.91 -12.69
CA GLY A 74 4.84 6.49 -12.81
C GLY A 74 3.47 6.11 -12.27
N ASP A 75 3.14 6.57 -11.07
CA ASP A 75 1.85 6.31 -10.40
C ASP A 75 0.67 6.91 -11.21
N ARG A 76 0.86 8.11 -11.80
CA ARG A 76 -0.12 8.72 -12.72
C ARG A 76 -0.31 7.90 -13.99
N LEU A 77 0.76 7.39 -14.58
CA LEU A 77 0.68 6.55 -15.78
C LEU A 77 0.05 5.17 -15.47
N GLN A 78 0.35 4.58 -14.31
CA GLN A 78 -0.30 3.34 -13.85
C GLN A 78 -1.81 3.50 -13.61
N SER A 79 -2.28 4.71 -13.32
CA SER A 79 -3.70 5.05 -13.14
C SER A 79 -4.39 5.59 -14.41
N GLY A 80 -3.70 5.63 -15.55
CA GLY A 80 -4.25 6.04 -16.84
C GLY A 80 -4.20 7.54 -17.17
N HIS A 81 -3.55 8.36 -16.33
CA HIS A 81 -3.40 9.81 -16.53
C HIS A 81 -2.29 10.13 -17.56
N TYR A 82 -2.40 9.56 -18.77
CA TYR A 82 -1.37 9.60 -19.80
C TYR A 82 -1.00 11.01 -20.27
N ALA A 83 -2.00 11.87 -20.52
CA ALA A 83 -1.76 13.23 -21.02
C ALA A 83 -1.02 14.12 -19.99
N GLU A 84 -1.33 13.97 -18.70
CA GLU A 84 -0.62 14.67 -17.63
C GLU A 84 0.81 14.13 -17.46
N GLY A 85 0.97 12.80 -17.45
CA GLY A 85 2.26 12.16 -17.31
C GLY A 85 3.19 12.49 -18.49
N GLU A 86 2.67 12.50 -19.71
CA GLU A 86 3.41 12.96 -20.90
C GLU A 86 3.87 14.41 -20.75
N LYS A 87 2.97 15.33 -20.38
CA LYS A 87 3.30 16.75 -20.18
C LYS A 87 4.37 16.94 -19.10
N ALA A 88 4.32 16.14 -18.02
CA ALA A 88 5.33 16.15 -16.98
C ALA A 88 6.69 15.62 -17.48
N LEU A 89 6.72 14.52 -18.24
CA LEU A 89 7.93 13.94 -18.83
C LEU A 89 8.61 14.89 -19.83
N ARG A 90 7.83 15.51 -20.71
CA ARG A 90 8.33 16.53 -21.65
C ARG A 90 8.99 17.69 -20.89
N ARG A 91 8.36 18.21 -19.83
CA ARG A 91 8.91 19.28 -18.99
C ARG A 91 10.17 18.88 -18.21
N ILE A 92 10.33 17.60 -17.87
CA ILE A 92 11.61 17.08 -17.33
C ILE A 92 12.68 17.13 -18.41
N LEU A 93 12.38 16.63 -19.62
CA LEU A 93 13.34 16.54 -20.73
C LEU A 93 13.75 17.91 -21.29
N GLU A 94 12.87 18.91 -21.26
CA GLU A 94 13.20 20.31 -21.60
C GLU A 94 14.34 20.87 -20.75
N ARG A 95 14.38 20.51 -19.45
CA ARG A 95 15.38 21.02 -18.49
C ARG A 95 16.54 20.06 -18.26
N ARG A 96 16.31 18.75 -18.44
CA ARG A 96 17.30 17.68 -18.34
C ARG A 96 17.22 16.80 -19.58
N PRO A 97 17.73 17.26 -20.75
CA PRO A 97 17.67 16.47 -21.99
C PRO A 97 18.32 15.09 -21.86
N GLY A 98 19.35 14.96 -21.01
CA GLY A 98 20.05 13.70 -20.74
C GLY A 98 19.33 12.70 -19.82
N ASP A 99 18.14 13.01 -19.29
CA ASP A 99 17.41 12.10 -18.41
C ASP A 99 16.90 10.87 -19.19
N ARG A 100 17.67 9.77 -19.09
CA ARG A 100 17.40 8.51 -19.80
C ARG A 100 16.07 7.87 -19.36
N ALA A 101 15.73 7.97 -18.08
CA ALA A 101 14.52 7.37 -17.52
C ALA A 101 13.28 8.13 -18.03
N ALA A 102 13.28 9.46 -17.95
CA ALA A 102 12.21 10.28 -18.49
C ALA A 102 12.02 10.05 -20.00
N ARG A 103 13.12 9.90 -20.75
CA ARG A 103 13.08 9.64 -22.20
C ARG A 103 12.53 8.26 -22.54
N ALA A 104 12.93 7.21 -21.83
CA ALA A 104 12.43 5.86 -22.04
C ALA A 104 10.92 5.77 -21.72
N MET A 105 10.50 6.41 -20.63
CA MET A 105 9.11 6.46 -20.18
C MET A 105 8.22 7.25 -21.15
N LEU A 106 8.73 8.36 -21.72
CA LEU A 106 8.04 9.11 -22.77
C LEU A 106 7.90 8.28 -24.07
N ARG A 107 8.95 7.56 -24.48
CA ARG A 107 8.91 6.70 -25.67
C ARG A 107 7.81 5.64 -25.57
N GLN A 108 7.57 5.07 -24.38
CA GLN A 108 6.47 4.13 -24.16
C GLN A 108 5.06 4.73 -24.32
N LEU A 109 4.91 6.05 -24.22
CA LEU A 109 3.65 6.76 -24.48
C LEU A 109 3.49 7.13 -25.95
N THR A 110 4.56 7.58 -26.60
CA THR A 110 4.50 8.21 -27.93
C THR A 110 4.75 7.24 -29.09
N ALA A 111 5.51 6.17 -28.88
CA ALA A 111 5.77 5.17 -29.92
C ALA A 111 4.54 4.30 -30.21
N ASP A 112 4.49 3.67 -31.38
CA ASP A 112 3.52 2.62 -31.70
C ASP A 112 3.94 1.31 -31.00
N PRO A 113 3.10 0.73 -30.11
CA PRO A 113 3.43 -0.51 -29.42
C PRO A 113 3.73 -1.68 -30.36
N ARG A 114 3.08 -1.75 -31.53
CA ARG A 114 3.30 -2.85 -32.49
C ARG A 114 4.62 -2.73 -33.23
N GLN A 115 5.07 -1.50 -33.49
CA GLN A 115 6.37 -1.24 -34.12
C GLN A 115 7.54 -1.51 -33.16
N GLU A 116 7.39 -1.17 -31.87
CA GLU A 116 8.45 -1.40 -30.86
C GLU A 116 8.50 -2.85 -30.36
N LEU A 117 7.35 -3.51 -30.17
CA LEU A 117 7.28 -4.87 -29.58
C LEU A 117 7.09 -5.99 -30.62
N GLY A 118 6.67 -5.65 -31.84
CA GLY A 118 6.43 -6.58 -32.95
C GLY A 118 4.97 -7.06 -33.07
N GLU A 119 4.59 -7.42 -34.30
CA GLU A 119 3.24 -7.92 -34.64
C GLU A 119 2.94 -9.34 -34.14
N ARG A 120 3.97 -10.14 -33.83
CA ARG A 120 3.81 -11.54 -33.40
C ARG A 120 3.64 -11.59 -31.89
N TRP A 121 2.60 -12.28 -31.43
CA TRP A 121 2.27 -12.43 -30.01
C TRP A 121 1.90 -13.87 -29.66
N ARG A 122 1.83 -14.16 -28.36
CA ARG A 122 1.22 -15.35 -27.75
C ARG A 122 0.13 -14.92 -26.77
N ALA A 123 -0.90 -15.72 -26.61
CA ALA A 123 -1.91 -15.48 -25.57
C ALA A 123 -1.32 -15.77 -24.17
N HIS A 124 -1.69 -14.94 -23.20
CA HIS A 124 -1.46 -15.17 -21.77
C HIS A 124 -2.76 -14.88 -21.01
N VAL A 125 -3.23 -15.84 -20.21
CA VAL A 125 -4.39 -15.65 -19.33
C VAL A 125 -3.90 -15.12 -17.99
N VAL A 126 -4.34 -13.90 -17.63
CA VAL A 126 -3.94 -13.22 -16.39
C VAL A 126 -4.25 -14.07 -15.17
N GLN A 127 -3.24 -14.30 -14.35
CA GLN A 127 -3.31 -15.03 -13.09
C GLN A 127 -3.40 -14.07 -11.90
N PRO A 128 -3.85 -14.53 -10.71
CA PRO A 128 -3.74 -13.75 -9.49
C PRO A 128 -2.28 -13.32 -9.24
N GLY A 129 -2.05 -12.01 -9.09
CA GLY A 129 -0.71 -11.44 -8.89
C GLY A 129 0.02 -11.01 -10.16
N ASP A 130 -0.54 -11.25 -11.35
CA ASP A 130 -0.05 -10.62 -12.57
C ASP A 130 -0.33 -9.11 -12.57
N SER A 131 0.62 -8.34 -13.12
CA SER A 131 0.48 -6.93 -13.45
C SER A 131 1.22 -6.68 -14.77
N TYR A 132 0.97 -5.55 -15.42
CA TYR A 132 1.75 -5.21 -16.62
C TYR A 132 3.26 -5.12 -16.37
N SER A 133 3.73 -4.82 -15.14
CA SER A 133 5.16 -4.79 -14.81
C SER A 133 5.74 -6.19 -14.55
N THR A 134 5.02 -7.10 -13.90
CA THR A 134 5.49 -8.50 -13.75
C THR A 134 5.45 -9.24 -15.08
N LEU A 135 4.46 -8.97 -15.92
CA LEU A 135 4.36 -9.50 -17.28
C LEU A 135 5.43 -8.90 -18.20
N ALA A 136 5.72 -7.60 -18.12
CA ALA A 136 6.82 -7.00 -18.87
C ALA A 136 8.20 -7.57 -18.46
N ALA A 137 8.45 -7.75 -17.16
CA ALA A 137 9.67 -8.44 -16.70
C ALA A 137 9.77 -9.87 -17.27
N ARG A 138 8.66 -10.62 -17.28
CA ARG A 138 8.61 -12.01 -17.74
C ARG A 138 8.74 -12.19 -19.25
N TYR A 139 8.12 -11.32 -20.04
CA TYR A 139 8.01 -11.49 -21.50
C TYR A 139 8.91 -10.54 -22.31
N LEU A 140 9.28 -9.39 -21.74
CA LEU A 140 10.15 -8.39 -22.38
C LEU A 140 11.53 -8.28 -21.71
N GLY A 141 11.71 -8.83 -20.50
CA GLY A 141 12.95 -8.77 -19.73
C GLY A 141 13.13 -7.50 -18.89
N ASP A 142 12.22 -6.53 -18.99
CA ASP A 142 12.28 -5.25 -18.25
C ASP A 142 10.90 -4.90 -17.65
N PRO A 143 10.75 -4.84 -16.31
CA PRO A 143 9.50 -4.44 -15.66
C PRO A 143 9.06 -3.01 -16.00
N ASN A 144 9.99 -2.14 -16.41
CA ASN A 144 9.68 -0.75 -16.76
C ASN A 144 8.89 -0.64 -18.06
N LEU A 145 8.83 -1.70 -18.89
CA LEU A 145 8.07 -1.75 -20.14
C LEU A 145 6.56 -2.02 -19.94
N PHE A 146 6.06 -1.92 -18.71
CA PHE A 146 4.65 -2.14 -18.37
C PHE A 146 3.68 -1.27 -19.19
N LEU A 147 4.08 -0.03 -19.50
CA LEU A 147 3.18 0.94 -20.11
C LEU A 147 3.00 0.70 -21.60
N ILE A 148 4.10 0.37 -22.31
CA ILE A 148 4.00 -0.02 -23.72
C ILE A 148 3.31 -1.38 -23.88
N LEU A 149 3.49 -2.32 -22.94
CA LEU A 149 2.77 -3.59 -22.93
C LEU A 149 1.26 -3.41 -22.65
N ALA A 150 0.89 -2.47 -21.78
CA ALA A 150 -0.51 -2.10 -21.56
C ALA A 150 -1.15 -1.51 -22.82
N ARG A 151 -0.47 -0.57 -23.48
CA ARG A 151 -0.91 0.01 -24.76
C ARG A 151 -0.99 -1.02 -25.90
N TYR A 152 -0.06 -1.99 -25.94
CA TYR A 152 -0.11 -3.12 -26.90
C TYR A 152 -1.38 -3.96 -26.76
N ASN A 153 -1.91 -4.06 -25.53
CA ASN A 153 -3.15 -4.74 -25.20
C ASN A 153 -4.39 -3.85 -25.23
N GLY A 154 -4.27 -2.58 -25.67
CA GLY A 154 -5.37 -1.63 -25.70
C GLY A 154 -5.79 -1.10 -24.32
N SER A 155 -5.04 -1.39 -23.25
CA SER A 155 -5.37 -0.90 -21.92
C SER A 155 -5.03 0.58 -21.75
N THR A 156 -6.04 1.34 -21.31
CA THR A 156 -5.93 2.75 -20.94
C THR A 156 -5.61 2.96 -19.45
N ASN A 157 -5.58 1.89 -18.66
CA ASN A 157 -5.27 1.95 -17.23
C ASN A 157 -4.55 0.65 -16.78
N PRO A 158 -3.22 0.66 -16.63
CA PRO A 158 -2.44 -0.52 -16.24
C PRO A 158 -2.82 -1.13 -14.89
N SER A 159 -3.44 -0.36 -13.98
CA SER A 159 -3.88 -0.86 -12.67
C SER A 159 -5.18 -1.67 -12.69
N LEU A 160 -5.94 -1.67 -13.80
CA LEU A 160 -7.26 -2.32 -13.89
C LEU A 160 -7.23 -3.75 -14.48
N LEU A 161 -6.07 -4.39 -14.50
CA LEU A 161 -5.89 -5.72 -15.08
C LEU A 161 -6.71 -6.79 -14.33
N ARG A 162 -7.49 -7.60 -15.05
CA ARG A 162 -8.41 -8.57 -14.44
C ARG A 162 -7.90 -10.00 -14.55
N VAL A 163 -7.96 -10.75 -13.46
CA VAL A 163 -7.70 -12.20 -13.48
C VAL A 163 -8.67 -12.89 -14.44
N GLY A 164 -8.15 -13.78 -15.29
CA GLY A 164 -8.89 -14.45 -16.36
C GLY A 164 -8.95 -13.67 -17.69
N GLU A 165 -8.52 -12.41 -17.73
CA GLU A 165 -8.37 -11.64 -18.97
C GLU A 165 -7.31 -12.29 -19.87
N THR A 166 -7.53 -12.31 -21.18
CA THR A 166 -6.56 -12.84 -22.15
C THR A 166 -5.81 -11.69 -22.80
N LEU A 167 -4.50 -11.64 -22.55
CA LEU A 167 -3.60 -10.63 -23.10
C LEU A 167 -2.76 -11.19 -24.24
N HIS A 168 -2.43 -10.33 -25.19
CA HIS A 168 -1.41 -10.54 -26.20
C HIS A 168 -0.04 -10.17 -25.61
N MET A 169 0.80 -11.18 -25.39
CA MET A 169 2.20 -11.02 -25.01
C MET A 169 3.08 -11.06 -26.26
N PRO A 170 3.80 -9.98 -26.61
CA PRO A 170 4.63 -9.95 -27.81
C PRO A 170 5.75 -10.98 -27.75
N LEU A 171 6.05 -11.58 -28.89
CA LEU A 171 7.21 -12.42 -29.12
C LEU A 171 8.37 -11.50 -29.52
N SER A 172 9.07 -10.95 -28.52
CA SER A 172 10.21 -10.05 -28.73
C SER A 172 11.16 -10.61 -29.78
N ALA A 173 11.58 -9.78 -30.74
CA ALA A 173 12.46 -10.21 -31.84
C ALA A 173 13.80 -10.80 -31.35
N ALA A 174 14.25 -10.44 -30.14
CA ALA A 174 15.41 -11.05 -29.48
C ALA A 174 15.23 -12.54 -29.17
N ALA A 175 14.00 -13.04 -29.05
CA ALA A 175 13.69 -14.46 -28.85
C ALA A 175 13.82 -15.31 -30.12
N ASN A 176 14.08 -14.71 -31.30
CA ASN A 176 14.43 -15.45 -32.52
C ASN A 176 15.91 -15.87 -32.56
N ALA A 177 16.72 -15.53 -31.54
CA ALA A 177 18.10 -16.01 -31.40
C ALA A 177 18.19 -17.36 -30.64
N ALA A 178 17.32 -18.31 -30.99
CA ALA A 178 17.49 -19.73 -30.70
C ALA A 178 17.42 -20.49 -32.03
N PRO A 179 18.38 -21.37 -32.35
CA PRO A 179 18.54 -21.87 -33.71
C PRO A 179 17.32 -22.67 -34.15
N ALA A 180 16.81 -22.33 -35.34
CA ALA A 180 15.85 -23.17 -36.03
C ALA A 180 16.50 -24.51 -36.36
N VAL A 181 15.92 -25.60 -35.87
CA VAL A 181 16.15 -26.95 -36.40
C VAL A 181 14.85 -27.39 -37.05
N SER A 182 14.96 -27.92 -38.26
CA SER A 182 13.91 -27.99 -39.27
C SER A 182 12.60 -28.62 -38.82
N ALA A 183 11.51 -28.08 -39.37
CA ALA A 183 10.31 -28.88 -39.60
C ALA A 183 10.66 -30.07 -40.51
N ALA A 184 10.44 -31.27 -40.02
CA ALA A 184 10.29 -32.48 -40.83
C ALA A 184 8.93 -33.09 -40.48
N THR A 185 8.11 -33.33 -41.50
CA THR A 185 6.73 -33.80 -41.40
C THR A 185 6.61 -35.13 -40.64
N THR A 186 5.93 -35.14 -39.49
CA THR A 186 5.19 -36.30 -38.98
C THR A 186 3.95 -35.85 -38.20
N LEU A 187 2.90 -36.66 -38.26
CA LEU A 187 1.62 -36.47 -37.57
C LEU A 187 1.76 -36.62 -36.04
N PRO A 188 0.82 -36.08 -35.23
CA PRO A 188 1.10 -35.76 -33.84
C PRO A 188 1.04 -36.97 -32.90
N THR A 189 2.19 -37.50 -32.52
CA THR A 189 2.34 -38.04 -31.16
C THR A 189 2.59 -36.87 -30.24
N ALA A 190 1.56 -36.48 -29.48
CA ALA A 190 1.69 -35.47 -28.44
C ALA A 190 2.62 -35.99 -27.33
N VAL A 191 3.92 -35.69 -27.47
CA VAL A 191 4.83 -35.72 -26.32
C VAL A 191 4.35 -34.63 -25.37
N VAL A 192 3.52 -35.04 -24.42
CA VAL A 192 3.24 -34.29 -23.21
C VAL A 192 4.61 -33.98 -22.60
N ARG A 193 5.08 -32.74 -22.80
CA ARG A 193 6.10 -32.18 -21.91
C ARG A 193 5.48 -32.27 -20.54
N SER A 194 6.03 -33.14 -19.69
CA SER A 194 5.52 -33.41 -18.35
C SER A 194 5.43 -32.09 -17.58
N ALA A 195 4.25 -31.48 -17.60
CA ALA A 195 4.00 -30.26 -16.86
C ALA A 195 4.08 -30.65 -15.39
N GLU A 196 5.14 -30.20 -14.72
CA GLU A 196 5.32 -30.41 -13.29
C GLU A 196 4.04 -29.96 -12.59
N PRO A 197 3.38 -30.85 -11.81
CA PRO A 197 2.10 -30.50 -11.22
C PRO A 197 2.27 -29.27 -10.31
N PRO A 198 1.34 -28.31 -10.29
CA PRO A 198 1.52 -27.04 -9.58
C PRO A 198 1.99 -27.19 -8.12
N ALA A 199 1.47 -28.19 -7.41
CA ALA A 199 1.87 -28.52 -6.04
C ALA A 199 3.35 -28.97 -5.90
N ALA A 200 3.94 -29.61 -6.91
CA ALA A 200 5.37 -29.95 -6.90
C ALA A 200 6.24 -28.71 -7.15
N ALA A 201 5.85 -27.86 -8.12
CA ALA A 201 6.54 -26.60 -8.39
C ALA A 201 6.50 -25.66 -7.16
N ALA A 202 5.36 -25.58 -6.46
CA ALA A 202 5.22 -24.81 -5.21
C ALA A 202 6.14 -25.34 -4.09
N ARG A 203 6.21 -26.67 -3.90
CA ARG A 203 7.14 -27.30 -2.94
C ARG A 203 8.60 -26.97 -3.27
N ARG A 204 9.02 -27.14 -4.52
CA ARG A 204 10.39 -26.81 -4.96
C ARG A 204 10.75 -25.35 -4.69
N LEU A 205 9.84 -24.41 -4.95
CA LEU A 205 10.05 -22.98 -4.67
C LEU A 205 10.16 -22.68 -3.16
N GLN A 206 9.43 -23.41 -2.32
CA GLN A 206 9.60 -23.35 -0.87
C GLN A 206 10.97 -23.90 -0.44
N ASP A 207 11.42 -25.03 -0.98
CA ASP A 207 12.72 -25.61 -0.64
C ASP A 207 13.89 -24.70 -1.09
N GLU A 208 13.75 -24.05 -2.25
CA GLU A 208 14.66 -23.00 -2.73
C GLU A 208 14.65 -21.77 -1.82
N SER A 209 13.47 -21.34 -1.33
CA SER A 209 13.38 -20.21 -0.39
C SER A 209 14.14 -20.47 0.91
N VAL A 210 14.04 -21.68 1.47
CA VAL A 210 14.76 -22.08 2.69
C VAL A 210 16.27 -22.18 2.41
N SER A 211 16.66 -22.67 1.23
CA SER A 211 18.06 -22.71 0.80
C SER A 211 18.68 -21.31 0.69
N LEU A 212 17.95 -20.35 0.10
CA LEU A 212 18.36 -18.95 0.02
C LEU A 212 18.45 -18.26 1.39
N LEU A 213 17.55 -18.59 2.32
CA LEU A 213 17.61 -18.11 3.70
C LEU A 213 18.89 -18.60 4.40
N GLY A 214 19.25 -19.87 4.23
CA GLY A 214 20.50 -20.44 4.76
C GLY A 214 21.77 -19.79 4.20
N GLN A 215 21.68 -19.16 3.02
CA GLN A 215 22.76 -18.38 2.40
C GLN A 215 22.75 -16.89 2.80
N GLY A 216 21.81 -16.46 3.65
CA GLY A 216 21.63 -15.05 4.02
C GLY A 216 20.88 -14.20 2.99
N HIS A 217 20.43 -14.78 1.87
CA HIS A 217 19.71 -14.08 0.79
C HIS A 217 18.23 -13.83 1.13
N GLN A 218 17.95 -13.21 2.28
CA GLN A 218 16.61 -13.10 2.88
C GLN A 218 15.53 -12.50 1.93
N GLN A 219 15.87 -11.46 1.16
CA GLN A 219 14.92 -10.87 0.18
C GLN A 219 14.58 -11.85 -0.95
N GLN A 220 15.56 -12.60 -1.45
CA GLN A 220 15.34 -13.60 -2.50
C GLN A 220 14.55 -14.79 -1.97
N ALA A 221 14.82 -15.21 -0.72
CA ALA A 221 14.06 -16.24 -0.02
C ALA A 221 12.57 -15.87 0.07
N LEU A 222 12.24 -14.67 0.56
CA LEU A 222 10.85 -14.19 0.62
C LEU A 222 10.19 -14.17 -0.77
N ALA A 223 10.91 -13.72 -1.81
CA ALA A 223 10.39 -13.68 -3.17
C ALA A 223 10.10 -15.09 -3.75
N ARG A 224 10.91 -16.12 -3.42
CA ARG A 224 10.66 -17.51 -3.84
C ARG A 224 9.52 -18.15 -3.05
N LEU A 225 9.42 -17.90 -1.75
CA LEU A 225 8.29 -18.38 -0.96
C LEU A 225 6.97 -17.73 -1.43
N ASP A 226 7.00 -16.46 -1.83
CA ASP A 226 5.82 -15.81 -2.35
C ASP A 226 5.35 -16.40 -3.70
N GLN A 227 6.29 -16.74 -4.58
CA GLN A 227 5.96 -17.48 -5.81
C GLN A 227 5.34 -18.85 -5.48
N ALA A 228 5.85 -19.56 -4.47
CA ALA A 228 5.26 -20.82 -4.02
C ALA A 228 3.81 -20.66 -3.55
N LEU A 229 3.54 -19.65 -2.71
CA LEU A 229 2.21 -19.38 -2.16
C LEU A 229 1.25 -18.71 -3.16
N SER A 230 1.76 -18.15 -4.25
CA SER A 230 0.96 -17.73 -5.40
C SER A 230 0.43 -18.91 -6.21
N ILE A 231 1.16 -20.05 -6.21
CA ILE A 231 0.78 -21.28 -6.90
C ILE A 231 -0.12 -22.15 -6.01
N ASP A 232 0.24 -22.30 -4.74
CA ASP A 232 -0.54 -23.04 -3.73
C ASP A 232 -0.56 -22.24 -2.40
N PRO A 233 -1.59 -21.41 -2.16
CA PRO A 233 -1.77 -20.70 -0.90
C PRO A 233 -1.85 -21.64 0.33
N SER A 234 -2.35 -22.87 0.11
CA SER A 234 -2.53 -23.89 1.14
C SER A 234 -1.26 -24.71 1.42
N LEU A 235 -0.16 -24.46 0.70
CA LEU A 235 1.12 -25.13 0.87
C LEU A 235 1.56 -25.07 2.33
N LYS A 236 1.90 -26.21 2.92
CA LYS A 236 2.37 -26.28 4.31
C LYS A 236 3.87 -25.93 4.41
N PRO A 237 4.28 -25.06 5.35
CA PRO A 237 5.69 -24.75 5.55
C PRO A 237 6.44 -25.97 6.10
N THR A 238 7.54 -26.33 5.44
CA THR A 238 8.40 -27.45 5.84
C THR A 238 9.63 -26.94 6.58
N GLY A 239 9.72 -27.23 7.88
CA GLY A 239 10.83 -26.80 8.75
C GLY A 239 10.73 -25.34 9.25
N THR A 240 11.56 -25.01 10.23
CA THR A 240 11.52 -23.72 10.95
C THR A 240 11.81 -22.52 10.06
N GLY A 241 12.71 -22.65 9.09
CA GLY A 241 13.01 -21.59 8.11
C GLY A 241 11.81 -21.21 7.25
N ALA A 242 11.05 -22.19 6.76
CA ALA A 242 9.83 -21.94 5.99
C ALA A 242 8.73 -21.29 6.84
N VAL A 243 8.59 -21.70 8.11
CA VAL A 243 7.65 -21.08 9.06
C VAL A 243 8.02 -19.61 9.31
N ALA A 244 9.30 -19.30 9.55
CA ALA A 244 9.78 -17.95 9.78
C ALA A 244 9.58 -17.04 8.55
N LEU A 245 9.94 -17.51 7.35
CA LEU A 245 9.71 -16.79 6.09
C LEU A 245 8.23 -16.56 5.83
N ARG A 246 7.36 -17.57 6.06
CA ARG A 246 5.90 -17.43 5.87
C ARG A 246 5.34 -16.34 6.78
N LYS A 247 5.73 -16.35 8.06
CA LYS A 247 5.32 -15.31 9.02
C LYS A 247 5.76 -13.93 8.53
N GLN A 248 7.04 -13.75 8.22
CA GLN A 248 7.58 -12.47 7.76
C GLN A 248 6.89 -11.97 6.48
N LEU A 249 6.57 -12.86 5.54
CA LEU A 249 5.84 -12.52 4.32
C LEU A 249 4.43 -12.01 4.64
N LEU A 250 3.67 -12.71 5.50
CA LEU A 250 2.33 -12.28 5.92
C LEU A 250 2.34 -10.95 6.67
N ASP A 251 3.31 -10.75 7.56
CA ASP A 251 3.48 -9.49 8.28
C ASP A 251 3.80 -8.34 7.30
N SER A 252 4.66 -8.55 6.30
CA SER A 252 4.94 -7.54 5.26
C SER A 252 3.72 -7.17 4.40
N TYR A 253 2.82 -8.12 4.16
CA TYR A 253 1.54 -7.86 3.51
C TYR A 253 0.58 -7.09 4.41
N HIS A 254 0.57 -7.38 5.70
CA HIS A 254 -0.27 -6.65 6.65
C HIS A 254 0.18 -5.20 6.76
N GLU A 255 1.48 -4.94 6.93
CA GLU A 255 2.06 -3.59 6.98
C GLU A 255 1.72 -2.78 5.72
N ARG A 256 1.93 -3.35 4.53
CA ARG A 256 1.59 -2.68 3.26
C ARG A 256 0.09 -2.41 3.14
N ALA A 257 -0.77 -3.33 3.59
CA ALA A 257 -2.21 -3.14 3.58
C ALA A 257 -2.67 -2.02 4.55
N ILE A 258 -2.01 -1.88 5.70
CA ILE A 258 -2.27 -0.79 6.66
C ILE A 258 -1.92 0.58 6.06
N VAL A 259 -0.80 0.70 5.33
CA VAL A 259 -0.45 1.93 4.59
C VAL A 259 -1.53 2.27 3.56
N LEU A 260 -1.88 1.31 2.69
CA LEU A 260 -2.92 1.49 1.66
C LEU A 260 -4.29 1.87 2.27
N TYR A 261 -4.63 1.30 3.42
CA TYR A 261 -5.87 1.60 4.13
C TYR A 261 -5.90 3.03 4.70
N ARG A 262 -4.82 3.46 5.34
CA ARG A 262 -4.66 4.84 5.83
C ARG A 262 -4.75 5.84 4.67
N ASP A 263 -4.18 5.48 3.54
CA ASP A 263 -4.15 6.30 2.32
C ASP A 263 -5.46 6.15 1.49
N GLN A 264 -6.50 5.54 2.07
CA GLN A 264 -7.84 5.28 1.50
C GLN A 264 -7.88 4.48 0.19
N GLN A 265 -6.80 3.78 -0.16
CA GLN A 265 -6.75 2.82 -1.26
C GLN A 265 -7.37 1.47 -0.85
N LEU A 266 -8.63 1.52 -0.42
CA LEU A 266 -9.33 0.44 0.28
C LEU A 266 -9.37 -0.86 -0.52
N ASP A 267 -9.53 -0.79 -1.84
CA ASP A 267 -9.52 -1.97 -2.71
C ASP A 267 -8.17 -2.71 -2.70
N GLN A 268 -7.06 -1.97 -2.72
CA GLN A 268 -5.72 -2.55 -2.68
C GLN A 268 -5.40 -3.13 -1.30
N ALA A 269 -5.83 -2.44 -0.22
CA ALA A 269 -5.72 -2.94 1.14
C ALA A 269 -6.53 -4.24 1.35
N ILE A 270 -7.78 -4.26 0.90
CA ILE A 270 -8.65 -5.45 0.92
C ILE A 270 -8.00 -6.61 0.16
N ALA A 271 -7.45 -6.38 -1.03
CA ALA A 271 -6.79 -7.42 -1.83
C ALA A 271 -5.59 -8.07 -1.11
N LEU A 272 -4.77 -7.29 -0.38
CA LEU A 272 -3.67 -7.83 0.42
C LEU A 272 -4.16 -8.65 1.62
N TRP A 273 -5.20 -8.20 2.33
CA TRP A 273 -5.79 -9.01 3.41
C TRP A 273 -6.51 -10.25 2.89
N ASP A 274 -7.17 -10.19 1.73
CA ASP A 274 -7.73 -11.36 1.04
C ASP A 274 -6.62 -12.37 0.69
N ARG A 275 -5.44 -11.91 0.22
CA ARG A 275 -4.26 -12.76 -0.02
C ARG A 275 -3.73 -13.39 1.28
N ILE A 276 -3.63 -12.64 2.37
CA ILE A 276 -3.23 -13.17 3.68
C ILE A 276 -4.20 -14.28 4.11
N LEU A 277 -5.52 -14.05 4.02
CA LEU A 277 -6.53 -15.02 4.47
C LEU A 277 -6.63 -16.26 3.58
N ALA A 278 -6.20 -16.19 2.31
CA ALA A 278 -6.03 -17.36 1.46
C ALA A 278 -4.85 -18.27 1.92
N ILE A 279 -3.84 -17.68 2.58
CA ILE A 279 -2.61 -18.36 3.05
C ILE A 279 -2.72 -18.77 4.53
N ALA A 280 -3.40 -17.97 5.34
CA ALA A 280 -3.62 -18.14 6.78
C ALA A 280 -5.03 -17.65 7.14
N PRO A 281 -6.07 -18.51 7.04
CA PRO A 281 -7.46 -18.13 7.28
C PRO A 281 -7.75 -17.62 8.71
N ASP A 282 -6.86 -17.94 9.65
CA ASP A 282 -6.86 -17.60 11.06
C ASP A 282 -6.04 -16.34 11.40
N TYR A 283 -5.48 -15.63 10.41
CA TYR A 283 -4.70 -14.40 10.66
C TYR A 283 -5.63 -13.23 11.07
N GLU A 284 -5.89 -13.13 12.38
CA GLU A 284 -6.86 -12.22 13.01
C GLU A 284 -6.76 -10.75 12.54
N PRO A 285 -5.56 -10.13 12.39
CA PRO A 285 -5.47 -8.75 11.91
C PRO A 285 -6.07 -8.58 10.51
N ALA A 286 -5.88 -9.53 9.60
CA ALA A 286 -6.44 -9.46 8.26
C ALA A 286 -7.97 -9.59 8.28
N ILE A 287 -8.54 -10.43 9.15
CA ILE A 287 -9.99 -10.54 9.34
C ILE A 287 -10.58 -9.19 9.77
N VAL A 288 -10.02 -8.60 10.82
CA VAL A 288 -10.52 -7.36 11.43
C VAL A 288 -10.41 -6.18 10.47
N TYR A 289 -9.23 -5.96 9.87
CA TYR A 289 -8.99 -4.79 9.03
C TYR A 289 -9.69 -4.87 7.67
N ARG A 290 -9.77 -6.06 7.05
CA ARG A 290 -10.56 -6.29 5.83
C ARG A 290 -12.05 -5.96 6.03
N THR A 291 -12.61 -6.31 7.18
CA THR A 291 -14.00 -6.01 7.53
C THR A 291 -14.20 -4.51 7.64
N ARG A 292 -13.37 -3.81 8.43
CA ARG A 292 -13.38 -2.34 8.56
C ARG A 292 -13.25 -1.61 7.21
N ALA A 293 -12.36 -2.08 6.33
CA ALA A 293 -12.16 -1.49 5.02
C ALA A 293 -13.34 -1.69 4.07
N ARG A 294 -14.05 -2.83 4.15
CA ARG A 294 -15.28 -3.07 3.38
C ARG A 294 -16.41 -2.18 3.86
N GLU A 295 -16.59 -2.01 5.17
CA GLU A 295 -17.56 -1.09 5.75
C GLU A 295 -17.27 0.37 5.34
N LEU A 296 -16.02 0.82 5.46
CA LEU A 296 -15.62 2.17 5.04
C LEU A 296 -15.85 2.39 3.55
N LYS A 297 -15.49 1.41 2.70
CA LYS A 297 -15.73 1.47 1.25
C LYS A 297 -17.22 1.53 0.92
N GLN A 298 -18.08 0.84 1.68
CA GLN A 298 -19.53 0.91 1.48
C GLN A 298 -20.09 2.28 1.87
N ARG A 299 -19.65 2.87 2.99
CA ARG A 299 -20.05 4.22 3.41
C ARG A 299 -19.64 5.27 2.37
N LEU A 300 -18.42 5.18 1.83
CA LEU A 300 -17.93 6.08 0.77
C LEU A 300 -18.67 5.96 -0.58
N LYS A 301 -19.56 4.97 -0.76
CA LYS A 301 -20.43 4.84 -1.94
C LYS A 301 -21.84 5.39 -1.73
N GLN A 302 -22.18 5.83 -0.51
CA GLN A 302 -23.50 6.33 -0.13
C GLN A 302 -23.56 7.86 -0.09
N TYR A 303 -22.46 8.52 -0.45
CA TYR A 303 -22.28 9.96 -0.59
C TYR A 303 -21.73 10.27 -2.00
#